data_AF-A0A7W8XE74-F1
#
_entry.id   AF-A0A7W8XE74-F1
#
_cell.length_a   1.000
_cell.length_b   1.000
_cell.length_c   1.000
_cell.angle_alpha   90.00
_cell.angle_beta   90.00
_cell.angle_gamma   90.00
#
_symmetry.space_group_name_H-M   'P 1'
#
loop_
_entity.id
_entity.type
_entity.pdbx_description
1 polymer ?
#
loop_
_entity_poly.entity_id
_entity_poly.type
_entity_poly.pdbx_seq_one_letter_code
_entity_poly.pdbx_strand_id
1 'polypeptide(L)' 'MELILILDGAFIDERGRFGPGDISIADETVEHRPFAEKDRPCIAFAVSDGPIKLAGSLRQMIGDLIG' A
#
# COMPACT_ATOMS: atom_id res chain seq x y z
N MET A 1 6.33 -9.53 6.24
CA MET A 1 7.11 -8.69 5.29
C MET A 1 6.30 -8.51 4.01
N GLU A 2 6.32 -7.32 3.43
CA GLU A 2 5.70 -6.93 2.17
C GLU A 2 6.72 -6.15 1.32
N LEU A 3 6.73 -6.45 0.02
CA LEU A 3 7.49 -5.76 -1.01
C LEU A 3 6.54 -5.37 -2.15
N ILE A 4 6.52 -4.09 -2.51
CA ILE A 4 5.71 -3.59 -3.62
C ILE A 4 6.61 -2.84 -4.61
N LEU A 5 6.70 -3.34 -5.83
CA LEU A 5 7.32 -2.66 -6.96
C LEU A 5 6.25 -1.95 -7.80
N ILE A 6 6.41 -0.65 -8.03
CA ILE A 6 5.50 0.11 -8.89
C ILE A 6 5.87 -0.10 -10.36
N LEU A 7 4.91 -0.56 -11.16
CA LEU A 7 5.05 -0.78 -12.60
C LEU A 7 4.51 0.40 -13.41
N ASP A 8 3.40 0.99 -12.97
CA ASP A 8 2.80 2.19 -13.57
C ASP A 8 2.02 2.99 -12.53
N GLY A 9 1.81 4.28 -12.77
CA GLY A 9 1.14 5.18 -11.82
C GLY A 9 2.00 5.45 -10.58
N ALA A 10 1.34 5.66 -9.45
CA ALA A 10 1.97 5.82 -8.15
C ALA A 10 0.95 5.65 -7.02
N PHE A 11 1.42 5.27 -5.84
CA PHE A 11 0.68 5.43 -4.60
C PHE A 11 1.43 6.33 -3.62
N ILE A 12 0.70 6.88 -2.66
CA ILE A 12 1.24 7.60 -1.53
C ILE A 12 0.81 6.88 -0.25
N ASP A 13 1.71 6.80 0.72
CA ASP A 13 1.40 6.41 2.09
C ASP A 13 2.09 7.36 3.09
N GLU A 14 2.04 7.02 4.37
CA GLU A 14 2.60 7.80 5.48
C GLU A 14 4.11 8.04 5.36
N ARG A 15 4.82 7.26 4.54
CA ARG A 15 6.26 7.36 4.29
C ARG A 15 6.58 8.18 3.04
N GLY A 16 5.57 8.48 2.21
CA GLY A 16 5.68 9.33 1.05
C GLY A 16 5.15 8.69 -0.22
N ARG A 17 5.63 9.20 -1.37
CA ARG A 17 5.17 8.82 -2.70
C ARG A 17 6.09 7.76 -3.31
N PHE A 18 5.50 6.73 -3.89
CA PHE A 18 6.17 5.66 -4.64
C PHE A 18 5.68 5.66 -6.09
N GLY A 19 6.57 6.01 -7.02
CA GLY A 19 6.33 6.02 -8.47
C GLY A 19 7.01 4.86 -9.19
N PRO A 20 6.94 4.81 -10.54
CA PRO A 20 7.42 3.66 -11.31
C PRO A 20 8.90 3.37 -11.07
N GLY A 21 9.21 2.12 -10.75
CA GLY A 21 10.57 1.68 -10.39
C GLY A 21 10.88 1.78 -8.89
N ASP A 22 10.09 2.50 -8.09
CA ASP A 22 10.25 2.53 -6.64
C ASP A 22 9.80 1.20 -6.02
N ILE A 23 10.47 0.82 -4.94
CA ILE A 23 10.13 -0.36 -4.12
C ILE A 23 9.73 0.12 -2.74
N SER A 24 8.50 -0.15 -2.35
CA SER A 24 8.05 -0.04 -0.96
C SER A 24 8.35 -1.34 -0.22
N ILE A 25 8.94 -1.21 0.97
CA ILE A 25 9.28 -2.33 1.85
C ILE A 25 8.59 -2.07 3.19
N ALA A 26 7.78 -3.03 3.64
CA ALA A 26 7.10 -2.97 4.92
C ALA A 26 7.26 -4.30 5.67
N ASP A 27 7.39 -4.23 6.99
CA ASP A 27 7.28 -5.39 7.87
C ASP A 27 6.14 -5.17 8.86
N GLU A 28 5.95 -6.09 9.80
CA GLU A 28 4.89 -6.02 10.82
C GLU A 28 4.97 -4.80 11.76
N THR A 29 6.06 -4.03 11.72
CA THR A 29 6.22 -2.80 12.50
C THR A 29 5.76 -1.55 11.76
N VAL A 30 5.47 -1.68 10.46
CA VAL A 30 5.02 -0.57 9.62
C VAL A 30 3.50 -0.60 9.47
N GLU A 31 2.84 0.35 10.13
CA GLU A 31 1.45 0.68 9.84
C GLU A 31 1.42 1.69 8.70
N HIS A 32 0.85 1.32 7.55
CA HIS A 32 0.72 2.22 6.41
C HIS A 32 -0.56 1.95 5.61
N ARG A 33 -0.99 2.98 4.88
CA ARG A 33 -2.24 3.00 4.10
C ARG A 33 -1.98 3.56 2.70
N PRO A 34 -1.61 2.70 1.73
CA PRO A 34 -1.36 3.13 0.38
C PRO A 34 -2.65 3.58 -0.32
N PHE A 35 -2.60 4.76 -0.95
CA PHE A 35 -3.66 5.24 -1.83
C PHE A 35 -3.09 5.64 -3.20
N ALA A 36 -3.75 5.24 -4.28
CA ALA A 36 -3.32 5.58 -5.63
C ALA A 36 -3.52 7.08 -5.93
N GLU A 37 -2.58 7.69 -6.67
CA GLU A 37 -2.76 9.04 -7.21
C GLU A 37 -3.94 9.09 -8.19
N LYS A 38 -4.59 10.26 -8.31
CA LYS A 38 -5.86 10.40 -9.07
C LYS A 38 -5.68 10.37 -10.59
N ASP A 39 -4.50 10.72 -11.10
CA ASP A 39 -4.31 11.01 -12.51
C ASP A 39 -4.37 9.75 -13.40
N ARG A 40 -3.98 8.58 -12.85
CA ARG A 40 -3.98 7.29 -13.55
C ARG A 40 -3.91 6.12 -12.59
N PRO A 41 -4.31 4.90 -13.02
CA PRO A 41 -4.20 3.70 -12.20
C PRO A 41 -2.77 3.47 -11.70
N CYS A 42 -2.63 3.03 -10.44
CA CYS A 42 -1.39 2.50 -9.91
C CYS A 42 -1.35 0.99 -10.15
N ILE A 43 -0.42 0.52 -10.97
CA ILE A 43 -0.18 -0.90 -11.21
C ILE A 43 1.10 -1.28 -10.48
N ALA A 44 1.03 -2.31 -9.63
CA ALA A 44 2.16 -2.75 -8.85
C ALA A 44 2.26 -4.28 -8.79
N PHE A 45 3.49 -4.76 -8.64
CA PHE A 45 3.79 -6.15 -8.32
C PHE A 45 4.07 -6.23 -6.82
N ALA A 46 3.21 -6.94 -6.09
CA ALA A 46 3.31 -7.08 -4.65
C ALA A 46 3.64 -8.52 -4.26
N VAL A 47 4.54 -8.68 -3.29
CA VAL A 47 4.88 -9.94 -2.64
C VAL A 47 4.74 -9.75 -1.14
N SER A 48 3.90 -10.57 -0.52
CA SER A 48 3.68 -10.53 0.93
C SER A 48 3.89 -11.92 1.52
N ASP A 49 4.60 -11.97 2.64
CA ASP A 49 4.74 -13.17 3.45
C ASP A 49 3.76 -13.14 4.63
N GLY A 50 2.92 -14.18 4.72
CA GLY A 50 1.89 -14.32 5.73
C GLY A 50 0.62 -13.50 5.49
N PRO A 51 -0.37 -13.59 6.41
CA PRO A 51 -1.64 -12.87 6.29
C PRO A 51 -1.47 -11.37 6.57
N ILE A 52 -2.25 -10.55 5.86
CA ILE A 52 -2.37 -9.11 6.13
C ILE A 52 -3.01 -8.91 7.51
N LYS A 53 -2.38 -8.07 8.34
CA LYS A 53 -2.94 -7.62 9.61
C LYS A 53 -3.47 -6.20 9.44
N LEU A 54 -4.78 -6.06 9.44
CA LEU A 54 -5.43 -4.74 9.43
C LEU A 54 -5.26 -4.08 10.80
N ALA A 55 -4.89 -2.81 10.79
CA ALA A 55 -4.78 -1.97 11.99
C ALA A 55 -5.79 -0.81 11.92
N GLY A 56 -6.09 -0.21 13.07
CA GLY A 56 -7.00 0.92 13.20
C GLY A 56 -8.38 0.58 13.77
N SER A 57 -9.28 1.57 13.79
CA SER A 57 -10.62 1.40 14.37
C SER A 57 -11.53 0.52 13.51
N LEU A 58 -12.55 -0.12 14.10
CA LEU A 58 -13.51 -0.96 13.35
C LEU A 58 -14.19 -0.19 12.19
N ARG A 59 -14.53 1.08 12.41
CA ARG A 59 -15.09 1.95 11.36
C ARG A 59 -14.13 2.12 10.19
N GLN A 60 -12.85 2.26 10.51
CA GLN A 60 -11.80 2.45 9.52
C GLN A 60 -11.59 1.18 8.69
N MET A 61 -11.50 0.02 9.35
CA MET A 61 -11.33 -1.28 8.68
C MET A 61 -12.45 -1.59 7.68
N ILE A 62 -13.69 -1.17 7.97
CA ILE A 62 -14.82 -1.35 7.04
C ILE A 62 -14.62 -0.52 5.77
N GLY A 63 -14.13 0.72 5.89
CA GLY A 63 -13.82 1.55 4.73
C GLY A 63 -12.73 0.93 3.86
N ASP A 64 -11.71 0.35 4.49
CA ASP A 64 -10.55 -0.21 3.80
C ASP A 64 -10.89 -1.45 2.94
N LEU A 65 -11.94 -2.18 3.33
CA LEU A 65 -12.39 -3.35 2.58
C LEU A 65 -13.18 -3.00 1.31
N ILE A 66 -13.79 -1.80 1.27
CA ILE A 66 -14.70 -1.41 0.19
C ILE A 66 -13.98 -0.63 -0.90
N GLY A 67 -12.87 0.04 -0.57
CA GLY A 67 -12.13 0.92 -1.49
C GLY A 67 -12.68 2.34 -1.49
#